data_AF-A0A1J0A9Y0-F1
#
_entry.id   AF-A0A1J0A9Y0-F1
#
_cell.length_a   1.000
_cell.length_b   1.000
_cell.length_c   1.000
_cell.angle_alpha   90.00
_cell.angle_beta   90.00
_cell.angle_gamma   90.00
#
_symmetry.space_group_name_H-M   'P 1'
#
loop_
_entity.id
_entity.type
_entity.pdbx_description
1 polymer ?
#
loop_
_entity_poly.entity_id
_entity_poly.type
_entity_poly.pdbx_seq_one_letter_code
_entity_poly.pdbx_strand_id
1 'polypeptide(L)' 'MAGYPLAQLHREVAVLGYHFHWPLGEILALPHRERQRWVRELAQLRGEVSP' A
#
# COMPACT_ATOMS: atom_id res chain seq x y z
N MET A 1 12.16 2.88 20.78
CA MET A 1 11.12 2.91 19.73
C MET A 1 11.81 2.89 18.38
N ALA A 2 11.82 1.76 17.69
CA ALA A 2 12.21 1.75 16.28
C ALA A 2 11.00 2.29 15.50
N GLY A 3 11.16 3.46 14.88
CA GLY A 3 10.11 4.06 14.04
C GLY A 3 9.75 3.15 12.88
N TYR A 4 8.57 3.38 12.31
CA TYR A 4 8.15 2.63 11.13
C TYR A 4 9.14 2.86 9.97
N PRO A 5 9.57 1.83 9.22
CA PRO A 5 10.59 1.99 8.19
C PRO A 5 10.09 2.88 7.06
N LEU A 6 10.75 4.03 6.84
CA LEU A 6 10.36 5.01 5.82
C LEU A 6 10.31 4.41 4.41
N ALA A 7 11.25 3.52 4.10
CA ALA A 7 11.29 2.80 2.82
C ALA A 7 10.04 1.93 2.60
N GLN A 8 9.51 1.32 3.67
CA GLN A 8 8.31 0.51 3.57
C GLN A 8 7.07 1.38 3.35
N LEU A 9 6.98 2.52 4.05
CA LEU A 9 5.91 3.49 3.85
C LEU A 9 5.86 3.99 2.40
N HIS A 10 7.01 4.37 1.83
CA HIS A 10 7.10 4.86 0.45
C HIS A 10 6.62 3.80 -0.54
N ARG A 11 6.97 2.54 -0.31
CA ARG A 11 6.56 1.43 -1.16
C ARG A 11 5.05 1.20 -1.11
N GLU A 12 4.47 1.20 0.09
CA GLU A 12 3.01 1.03 0.27
C GLU A 12 2.24 2.14 -0.45
N VAL A 13 2.69 3.38 -0.32
CA VAL A 13 2.08 4.55 -0.97
C VAL A 13 2.17 4.48 -2.50
N ALA A 14 3.35 4.13 -3.03
CA ALA A 14 3.55 4.02 -4.47
C ALA A 14 2.68 2.92 -5.10
N VAL A 15 2.56 1.77 -4.44
CA VAL A 15 1.70 0.65 -4.90
C VAL A 15 0.25 1.08 -4.96
N LEU A 16 -0.28 1.68 -3.89
CA LEU A 16 -1.69 2.09 -3.86
C LEU A 16 -1.99 3.24 -4.82
N GLY A 17 -1.10 4.24 -4.90
CA GLY A 17 -1.27 5.37 -5.81
C GLY A 17 -1.22 4.96 -7.29
N TYR A 18 -0.33 4.03 -7.65
CA TYR A 18 -0.22 3.54 -9.03
C TYR A 18 -1.43 2.69 -9.45
N HIS A 19 -1.97 1.85 -8.55
CA HIS A 19 -3.00 0.88 -8.92
C HIS A 19 -4.43 1.36 -8.71
N PHE A 20 -4.71 2.11 -7.64
CA PHE A 20 -6.06 2.60 -7.35
C PHE A 20 -6.28 4.05 -7.78
N HIS A 21 -5.23 4.73 -8.26
CA HIS A 21 -5.24 6.16 -8.59
C HIS A 21 -5.73 7.05 -7.44
N TRP A 22 -5.62 6.57 -6.20
CA TRP A 22 -5.99 7.33 -5.03
C TRP A 22 -5.08 8.55 -4.84
N PRO A 23 -5.63 9.71 -4.42
CA PRO A 23 -4.82 10.86 -4.06
C PRO A 23 -3.85 10.52 -2.92
N LEU A 24 -2.62 11.03 -2.99
CA LEU A 24 -1.60 10.81 -1.97
C LEU A 24 -2.10 11.12 -0.55
N GLY A 25 -2.89 12.19 -0.39
CA GLY A 25 -3.47 12.58 0.88
C GLY A 25 -4.38 11.51 1.49
N GLU A 26 -5.18 10.83 0.69
CA GLU A 26 -6.06 9.76 1.16
C GLU A 26 -5.27 8.53 1.59
N ILE A 27 -4.22 8.16 0.85
CA ILE A 27 -3.36 7.02 1.19
C ILE A 27 -2.59 7.27 2.50
N LEU A 28 -2.16 8.51 2.73
CA LEU A 28 -1.49 8.90 3.97
C LEU A 28 -2.45 9.00 5.16
N ALA A 29 -3.72 9.29 4.92
CA ALA A 29 -4.76 9.31 5.95
C ALA A 29 -5.15 7.91 6.45
N LEU A 30 -4.87 6.86 5.68
CA LEU A 30 -5.15 5.49 6.10
C LEU A 30 -4.29 5.08 7.32
N PRO A 31 -4.92 4.45 8.34
CA PRO A 31 -4.18 3.78 9.40
C PRO A 31 -3.16 2.82 8.84
N HIS A 32 -2.00 2.72 9.49
CA HIS A 32 -0.90 1.88 9.00
C HIS A 32 -1.32 0.43 8.69
N ARG A 33 -2.13 -0.18 9.56
CA ARG A 33 -2.63 -1.55 9.36
C ARG A 33 -3.57 -1.68 8.16
N GLU A 34 -4.35 -0.66 7.88
CA GLU A 34 -5.30 -0.65 6.77
C GLU A 34 -4.56 -0.51 5.44
N ARG A 35 -3.57 0.39 5.38
CA ARG A 35 -2.67 0.49 4.24
C ARG A 35 -1.95 -0.83 3.95
N GLN A 36 -1.47 -1.52 4.98
CA GLN A 36 -0.87 -2.85 4.82
C GLN A 36 -1.84 -3.91 4.32
N ARG A 37 -3.10 -3.88 4.77
CA ARG A 37 -4.13 -4.78 4.27
C ARG A 37 -4.31 -4.60 2.77
N TRP A 38 -4.51 -3.37 2.30
CA TRP A 38 -4.70 -3.10 0.87
C TRP A 38 -3.51 -3.51 0.01
N VAL A 39 -2.29 -3.31 0.50
CA VAL A 39 -1.07 -3.78 -0.19
C VAL A 39 -1.02 -5.31 -0.29
N ARG A 40 -1.49 -6.04 0.73
CA ARG A 40 -1.56 -7.51 0.71
C ARG A 40 -2.64 -8.03 -0.23
N GLU A 41 -3.84 -7.46 -0.18
CA GLU A 41 -4.96 -7.79 -1.08
C GLU A 41 -4.54 -7.62 -2.54
N LEU A 42 -3.86 -6.51 -2.85
CA LEU A 42 -3.33 -6.26 -4.19
C LEU A 42 -2.27 -7.28 -4.62
N ALA A 43 -1.39 -7.68 -3.71
CA ALA A 43 -0.38 -8.70 -3.98
C ALA A 43 -1.02 -10.07 -4.26
N GLN A 44 -2.11 -10.42 -3.57
CA GLN A 44 -2.89 -11.64 -3.82
C GLN A 44 -3.57 -11.60 -5.20
N LEU A 45 -4.27 -10.50 -5.51
CA LEU A 45 -4.90 -10.30 -6.83
C LEU A 45 -3.89 -10.38 -7.98
N ARG A 46 -2.69 -9.81 -7.84
CA ARG A 46 -1.63 -9.94 -8.86
C ARG A 46 -1.15 -11.38 -9.03
N GLY A 47 -1.17 -12.19 -7.96
CA GLY A 47 -0.83 -13.61 -8.01
C GLY A 47 -1.90 -14.45 -8.72
N GLU A 48 -3.18 -14.06 -8.59
CA GLU A 48 -4.31 -14.74 -9.24
C GLU A 48 -4.49 -14.36 -10.72
N VAL A 49 -4.11 -13.13 -11.09
CA VAL A 49 -4.26 -12.60 -12.47
C VAL A 49 -3.02 -12.88 -13.35
N SER A 50 -2.03 -13.61 -12.82
CA SER A 50 -0.89 -14.07 -13.63
C SER A 50 -1.27 -15.38 -14.35
N PRO A 51 -1.16 -15.46 -15.69
CA PRO A 51 -1.47 -16.68 -16.45
C PRO A 51 -0.53 -17.85 -16.14
#